data_AF-A0A3D4JEX6-F1
#
_entry.id   AF-A0A3D4JEX6-F1
#
_cell.length_a   1.000
_cell.length_b   1.000
_cell.length_c   1.000
_cell.angle_alpha   90.00
_cell.angle_beta   90.00
_cell.angle_gamma   90.00
#
_symmetry.space_group_name_H-M   'P 1'
#
loop_
_entity.id
_entity.type
_entity.pdbx_description
1 polymer ?
#
loop_
_entity_poly.entity_id
_entity_poly.type
_entity_poly.pdbx_seq_one_letter_code
_entity_poly.pdbx_strand_id
1 'polypeptide(L)'
;MKNQSMKIQMAEGLYLDLRYALSKQYNFFGNKGSGKTYAAGKMIEQMLYAGGQVVIIDPVGIWYGLRILQDGKTPSGLNIPVFGGLYSDLPLNSNSGKLIADIISERQISAVLDVSQMEDDELNTFASDFGQRLFMNMKKNPSPIHLVLEECQEIIPEILSTKGDNKKIKIYKRISKLGRNYGIGMSLISQRPQEVS
;
A
#
# COMPACT_ATOMS: atom_id res chain seq x y z
N MET A 1 18.17 22.33 -15.32
CA MET A 1 18.75 21.00 -15.01
C MET A 1 17.86 19.94 -15.63
N LYS A 2 18.37 19.09 -16.52
CA LYS A 2 17.58 18.02 -17.15
C LYS A 2 17.08 17.09 -16.04
N ASN A 3 15.76 16.95 -15.90
CA ASN A 3 15.15 15.88 -15.10
C ASN A 3 15.72 14.54 -15.61
N GLN A 4 16.70 13.97 -14.92
CA GLN A 4 16.91 12.53 -15.04
C GLN A 4 15.64 11.90 -14.48
N SER A 5 14.82 11.29 -15.35
CA SER A 5 13.71 10.48 -14.88
C SER A 5 14.30 9.39 -14.01
N MET A 6 13.94 9.38 -12.73
CA MET A 6 14.21 8.24 -11.86
C MET A 6 13.48 7.04 -12.48
N LYS A 7 14.19 5.94 -12.67
CA LYS A 7 13.67 4.73 -13.30
C LYS A 7 13.66 3.60 -12.29
N ILE A 8 12.66 2.73 -12.40
CA ILE A 8 12.64 1.44 -11.72
C ILE A 8 12.93 0.34 -12.73
N GLN A 9 13.79 -0.62 -12.37
CA GLN A 9 14.14 -1.74 -13.24
C GLN A 9 13.26 -2.95 -12.88
N MET A 10 12.40 -3.36 -13.82
CA MET A 10 11.48 -4.49 -13.60
C MET A 10 12.07 -5.82 -14.05
N ALA A 11 12.91 -5.77 -15.08
CA ALA A 11 13.68 -6.89 -15.62
C ALA A 11 14.91 -6.35 -16.35
N GLU A 12 15.79 -7.23 -16.81
CA GLU A 12 16.90 -6.84 -17.70
C GLU A 12 16.35 -6.11 -18.93
N GLY A 13 16.81 -4.88 -19.16
CA GLY A 13 16.35 -4.04 -20.27
C GLY A 13 14.95 -3.41 -20.11
N LEU A 14 14.16 -3.78 -19.10
CA LEU A 14 12.81 -3.25 -18.87
C LEU A 14 12.79 -2.24 -17.73
N TYR A 15 12.58 -0.97 -18.08
CA TYR A 15 12.55 0.15 -17.14
C TYR A 15 11.22 0.90 -17.22
N LEU A 16 10.71 1.31 -16.06
CA LEU A 16 9.56 2.21 -15.96
C LEU A 16 10.00 3.55 -15.36
N ASP A 17 9.38 4.64 -15.80
CA ASP A 17 9.51 5.93 -15.13
C ASP A 17 8.87 5.87 -13.74
N LEU A 18 9.59 6.29 -12.70
CA LEU A 18 9.14 6.20 -11.32
C LEU A 18 7.85 6.99 -11.08
N ARG A 19 7.75 8.22 -11.59
CA ARG A 19 6.56 9.06 -11.35
C ARG A 19 5.32 8.45 -12.00
N TYR A 20 5.50 7.92 -13.21
CA TYR A 20 4.46 7.17 -13.90
C TYR A 20 4.07 5.91 -13.12
N ALA A 21 5.05 5.15 -12.64
CA ALA A 21 4.81 3.93 -11.89
C ALA A 21 4.09 4.19 -10.56
N LEU A 22 4.51 5.19 -9.78
CA LEU A 22 3.90 5.51 -8.49
C LEU A 22 2.43 5.91 -8.60
N SER A 23 2.03 6.54 -9.72
CA SER A 23 0.66 7.06 -9.93
C SER A 23 -0.26 6.12 -10.74
N LYS A 24 0.21 4.90 -11.04
CA LYS A 24 -0.53 3.88 -11.81
C LYS A 24 -1.23 2.88 -10.90
N GLN A 25 -2.27 2.24 -11.43
CA GLN A 25 -2.90 1.08 -10.81
C GLN A 25 -2.28 -0.21 -11.37
N TYR A 26 -1.94 -1.14 -10.48
CA TYR A 26 -1.48 -2.50 -10.79
C TYR A 26 -2.33 -3.52 -10.04
N ASN A 27 -2.70 -4.61 -10.71
CA ASN A 27 -3.47 -5.68 -10.11
C ASN A 27 -2.65 -6.97 -10.18
N PHE A 28 -2.26 -7.49 -9.02
CA PHE A 28 -1.48 -8.71 -8.88
C PHE A 28 -2.41 -9.83 -8.40
N PHE A 29 -2.99 -10.54 -9.36
CA PHE A 29 -3.92 -11.63 -9.10
C PHE A 29 -3.34 -12.97 -9.55
N GLY A 30 -3.53 -13.98 -8.71
CA GLY A 30 -3.16 -15.35 -9.04
C GLY A 30 -3.20 -16.26 -7.83
N ASN A 31 -3.27 -17.57 -8.09
CA ASN A 31 -3.31 -18.59 -7.04
C ASN A 31 -2.07 -18.54 -6.13
N LYS A 32 -2.16 -19.15 -4.95
CA LYS A 32 -1.00 -19.35 -4.06
C LYS A 32 0.15 -20.01 -4.82
N GLY A 33 1.37 -19.50 -4.65
CA GLY A 33 2.57 -20.02 -5.31
C GLY A 33 2.77 -19.55 -6.77
N SER A 34 1.87 -18.73 -7.33
CA SER A 34 1.98 -18.21 -8.70
C SER A 34 3.10 -17.17 -8.92
N GLY A 35 3.79 -16.75 -7.86
CA GLY A 35 4.78 -15.67 -7.91
C GLY A 35 4.17 -14.26 -7.81
N LYS A 36 2.86 -14.12 -7.58
CA LYS A 36 2.17 -12.80 -7.47
C LYS A 36 2.85 -11.86 -6.45
N THR A 37 3.11 -12.36 -5.25
CA THR A 37 3.65 -11.58 -4.13
C THR A 37 5.12 -11.26 -4.39
N TYR A 38 5.83 -12.15 -5.10
CA TYR A 38 7.20 -11.89 -5.55
C TYR A 38 7.24 -10.77 -6.58
N ALA A 39 6.38 -10.80 -7.60
CA ALA A 39 6.30 -9.75 -8.61
C ALA A 39 5.90 -8.39 -8.02
N ALA A 40 4.88 -8.39 -7.15
CA ALA A 40 4.45 -7.19 -6.43
C ALA A 40 5.58 -6.66 -5.53
N GLY A 41 6.18 -7.54 -4.72
CA GLY A 41 7.32 -7.22 -3.86
C GLY A 41 8.47 -6.59 -4.63
N LYS A 42 8.88 -7.19 -5.77
CA LYS A 42 9.92 -6.63 -6.63
C LYS A 42 9.58 -5.24 -7.15
N MET A 43 8.34 -5.03 -7.59
CA MET A 43 7.90 -3.70 -8.04
C MET A 43 8.00 -2.66 -6.92
N ILE A 44 7.52 -3.01 -5.74
CA ILE A 44 7.50 -2.12 -4.57
C ILE A 44 8.91 -1.84 -4.06
N GLU A 45 9.77 -2.86 -3.96
CA GLU A 45 11.19 -2.71 -3.63
C GLU A 45 11.87 -1.70 -4.57
N GLN A 46 11.66 -1.84 -5.88
CA GLN A 46 12.28 -0.95 -6.86
C GLN A 46 11.75 0.49 -6.76
N MET A 47 10.46 0.69 -6.50
CA MET A 47 9.90 2.01 -6.22
C MET A 47 10.59 2.65 -5.01
N LEU A 48 10.76 1.88 -3.93
CA LEU A 48 11.38 2.33 -2.69
C LEU A 48 12.86 2.66 -2.87
N TYR A 49 13.63 1.78 -3.52
CA TYR A 49 15.05 2.04 -3.83
C TYR A 49 15.25 3.26 -4.72
N ALA A 50 14.30 3.55 -5.62
CA ALA A 50 14.31 4.75 -6.46
C ALA A 50 13.83 6.01 -5.71
N GLY A 51 13.54 5.94 -4.41
CA GLY A 51 13.11 7.07 -3.58
C GLY A 51 11.61 7.41 -3.70
N GLY A 52 10.81 6.49 -4.23
CA GLY A 52 9.36 6.63 -4.31
C GLY A 52 8.67 6.44 -2.96
N GLN A 53 7.58 7.18 -2.74
CA GLN A 53 6.76 7.02 -1.55
C GLN A 53 5.77 5.86 -1.72
N VAL A 54 5.85 4.86 -0.84
CA VAL A 54 4.97 3.69 -0.85
C VAL A 54 4.37 3.47 0.54
N VAL A 55 3.06 3.24 0.59
CA VAL A 55 2.36 2.89 1.82
C VAL A 55 1.62 1.59 1.61
N ILE A 56 1.80 0.64 2.53
CA ILE A 56 1.23 -0.70 2.44
C ILE A 56 0.23 -0.89 3.57
N ILE A 57 -0.99 -1.32 3.26
CA ILE A 57 -1.92 -1.86 4.26
C ILE A 57 -1.81 -3.38 4.18
N ASP A 58 -1.41 -3.99 5.29
CA ASP A 58 -1.00 -5.39 5.36
C ASP A 58 -1.83 -6.19 6.36
N PRO A 59 -2.95 -6.81 5.93
CA PRO A 59 -3.73 -7.75 6.73
C PRO A 59 -3.01 -9.08 6.99
N VAL A 60 -1.94 -9.40 6.25
CA VAL A 60 -1.23 -10.69 6.37
C VAL A 60 -0.04 -10.60 7.33
N GLY A 61 0.58 -9.42 7.43
CA GLY A 61 1.73 -9.16 8.29
C GLY A 61 3.06 -9.69 7.73
N ILE A 62 3.25 -9.63 6.41
CA ILE A 62 4.46 -10.13 5.73
C ILE A 62 5.36 -9.01 5.20
N TRP A 63 4.84 -7.79 5.07
CA TRP A 63 5.55 -6.69 4.41
C TRP A 63 6.66 -6.07 5.27
N TYR A 64 6.74 -6.39 6.56
CA TYR A 64 7.92 -6.09 7.39
C TYR A 64 9.20 -6.68 6.80
N GLY A 65 9.08 -7.76 6.00
CA GLY A 65 10.17 -8.42 5.30
C GLY A 65 10.90 -7.53 4.29
N LEU A 66 10.31 -6.41 3.85
CA LEU A 66 11.00 -5.42 3.00
C LEU A 66 12.29 -4.88 3.63
N ARG A 67 12.42 -4.94 4.96
CA ARG A 67 13.60 -4.48 5.70
C ARG A 67 14.77 -5.46 5.65
N ILE A 68 14.57 -6.65 5.09
CA ILE A 68 15.54 -7.76 5.13
C ILE A 68 15.70 -8.34 3.71
N LEU A 69 16.91 -8.77 3.37
CA LEU A 69 17.20 -9.48 2.13
C LEU A 69 16.64 -10.91 2.15
N GLN A 70 16.74 -11.61 1.02
CA GLN A 70 16.23 -12.97 0.84
C GLN A 70 16.86 -14.01 1.80
N ASP A 71 18.01 -13.71 2.39
CA ASP A 71 18.65 -14.56 3.39
C ASP A 71 17.97 -14.51 4.77
N GLY A 72 16.98 -13.63 4.94
CA GLY A 72 16.20 -13.46 6.16
C GLY A 72 16.98 -12.87 7.32
N LYS A 73 18.20 -12.36 7.10
CA LYS A 73 19.07 -11.84 8.17
C LYS A 73 19.72 -10.51 7.84
N THR A 74 20.08 -10.29 6.58
CA THR A 74 20.81 -9.10 6.15
C THR A 74 19.84 -7.94 5.92
N PRO A 75 20.07 -6.75 6.49
CA PRO A 75 19.25 -5.58 6.20
C PRO A 75 19.24 -5.26 4.70
N SER A 76 18.05 -4.96 4.15
CA SER A 76 17.89 -4.57 2.74
C SER A 76 18.39 -3.15 2.45
N GLY A 77 18.61 -2.35 3.49
CA GLY A 77 18.87 -0.91 3.39
C GLY A 77 17.59 -0.07 3.30
N LEU A 78 16.41 -0.69 3.25
CA LEU A 78 15.12 -0.01 3.33
C LEU A 78 14.72 0.18 4.80
N ASN A 79 14.74 1.43 5.26
CA ASN A 79 14.29 1.81 6.60
C ASN A 79 12.84 2.29 6.55
N ILE A 80 11.91 1.35 6.36
CA ILE A 80 10.47 1.65 6.29
C ILE A 80 9.85 1.38 7.67
N PRO A 81 9.24 2.38 8.33
CA PRO A 81 8.58 2.17 9.61
C PRO A 81 7.40 1.20 9.48
N VAL A 82 7.29 0.30 10.44
CA VAL A 82 6.17 -0.64 10.58
C VAL A 82 5.29 -0.20 11.75
N PHE A 83 4.03 0.08 11.45
CA PHE A 83 3.01 0.39 12.44
C PHE A 83 2.14 -0.85 12.67
N GLY A 84 2.02 -1.29 13.92
CA GLY A 84 1.25 -2.48 14.27
C GLY A 84 1.93 -3.80 13.91
N GLY A 85 1.24 -4.90 14.20
CA GLY A 85 1.76 -6.25 13.98
C GLY A 85 2.83 -6.71 14.97
N LEU A 86 3.32 -7.92 14.75
CA LEU A 86 4.32 -8.58 15.63
C LEU A 86 5.73 -7.97 15.50
N TYR A 87 6.00 -7.28 14.39
CA TYR A 87 7.31 -6.69 14.08
C TYR A 87 7.26 -5.16 14.06
N SER A 88 6.34 -4.57 14.82
CA SER A 88 6.07 -3.13 14.86
C SER A 88 7.23 -2.32 15.43
N ASP A 89 7.51 -1.17 14.83
CA ASP A 89 8.34 -0.11 15.45
C ASP A 89 7.46 0.84 16.28
N LEU A 90 6.20 0.99 15.87
CA LEU A 90 5.23 1.91 16.46
C LEU A 90 3.87 1.20 16.63
N PRO A 91 3.10 1.52 17.69
CA PRO A 91 1.78 0.95 17.88
C PRO A 91 0.81 1.44 16.80
N LEU A 92 -0.16 0.58 16.47
CA LEU A 92 -1.28 0.92 15.60
C LEU A 92 -2.57 0.47 16.26
N ASN A 93 -3.57 1.35 16.30
CA ASN A 93 -4.91 1.01 16.75
C ASN A 93 -5.94 1.49 15.72
N SER A 94 -7.16 0.99 15.85
CA SER A 94 -8.27 1.25 14.93
C SER A 94 -8.60 2.74 14.75
N ASN A 95 -8.37 3.57 15.76
CA ASN A 95 -8.68 5.00 15.75
C ASN A 95 -7.55 5.88 15.19
N SER A 96 -6.37 5.29 14.90
CA SER A 96 -5.18 6.05 14.47
C SER A 96 -5.18 6.39 12.98
N GLY A 97 -6.13 5.89 12.19
CA GLY A 97 -6.12 6.02 10.72
C GLY A 97 -5.96 7.45 10.21
N LYS A 98 -6.67 8.42 10.82
CA LYS A 98 -6.57 9.84 10.43
C LYS A 98 -5.17 10.42 10.72
N LEU A 99 -4.64 10.18 11.92
CA LEU A 99 -3.33 10.68 12.35
C LEU A 99 -2.22 10.10 11.45
N ILE A 100 -2.28 8.81 11.17
CA ILE A 100 -1.30 8.14 10.31
C ILE A 100 -1.35 8.71 8.88
N ALA A 101 -2.55 8.93 8.33
CA ALA A 101 -2.70 9.56 7.03
C ALA A 101 -2.11 10.98 6.98
N ASP A 102 -2.31 11.77 8.05
CA ASP A 102 -1.71 13.10 8.17
C ASP A 102 -0.19 13.02 8.14
N ILE A 103 0.42 12.22 9.03
CA ILE A 103 1.88 12.06 9.12
C ILE A 103 2.47 11.61 7.78
N ILE A 104 1.89 10.59 7.15
CA ILE A 104 2.34 10.04 5.88
C ILE A 104 2.31 11.10 4.77
N SER A 105 1.19 11.82 4.64
CA SER A 105 1.03 12.80 3.57
C SER A 105 1.85 14.07 3.79
N GLU A 106 1.98 14.54 5.03
CA GLU A 106 2.71 15.76 5.38
C GLU A 106 4.22 15.56 5.36
N ARG A 107 4.70 14.44 5.88
CA ARG A 107 6.14 14.14 5.95
C ARG A 107 6.65 13.36 4.75
N GLN A 108 5.76 12.96 3.84
CA GLN A 108 6.07 12.15 2.66
C GLN A 108 6.86 10.87 2.99
N ILE A 109 6.48 10.20 4.09
CA ILE A 109 7.13 8.95 4.52
C ILE A 109 6.45 7.73 3.89
N SER A 110 7.26 6.72 3.56
CA SER A 110 6.79 5.37 3.28
C SER A 110 6.47 4.65 4.60
N ALA A 111 5.55 3.68 4.58
CA ALA A 111 5.17 2.94 5.79
C ALA A 111 4.54 1.58 5.47
N VAL A 112 4.73 0.62 6.36
CA VAL A 112 3.89 -0.59 6.46
C VAL A 112 2.89 -0.37 7.59
N LEU A 113 1.61 -0.50 7.27
CA LEU A 113 0.48 -0.47 8.20
C LEU A 113 0.03 -1.92 8.39
N ASP A 114 0.66 -2.60 9.34
CA ASP A 114 0.35 -3.98 9.67
C ASP A 114 -0.92 -4.02 10.51
N VAL A 115 -1.99 -4.47 9.88
CA VAL A 115 -3.35 -4.59 10.44
C VAL A 115 -3.72 -6.05 10.67
N SER A 116 -2.75 -6.97 10.61
CA SER A 116 -2.97 -8.42 10.74
C SER A 116 -3.50 -8.85 12.10
N GLN A 117 -3.41 -7.98 13.11
CA GLN A 117 -3.90 -8.22 14.47
C GLN A 117 -5.22 -7.49 14.77
N MET A 118 -5.82 -6.81 13.77
CA MET A 118 -7.10 -6.13 13.94
C MET A 118 -8.25 -7.06 13.61
N GLU A 119 -9.28 -7.03 14.45
CA GLU A 119 -10.56 -7.66 14.12
C GLU A 119 -11.31 -6.86 13.04
N ASP A 120 -12.32 -7.45 12.41
CA ASP A 120 -13.03 -6.85 11.25
C ASP A 120 -13.53 -5.42 11.51
N ASP A 121 -14.13 -5.15 12.67
CA ASP A 121 -14.64 -3.82 13.03
C ASP A 121 -13.52 -2.80 13.26
N GLU A 122 -12.38 -3.25 13.77
CA GLU A 122 -11.18 -2.43 13.96
C GLU A 122 -10.53 -2.08 12.62
N LEU A 123 -10.37 -3.08 11.75
CA LEU A 123 -9.88 -2.91 10.38
C LEU A 123 -10.79 -1.96 9.60
N ASN A 124 -12.10 -2.14 9.70
CA ASN A 124 -13.08 -1.27 9.05
C ASN A 124 -12.96 0.19 9.48
N THR A 125 -12.81 0.41 10.78
CA THR A 125 -12.64 1.75 11.36
C THR A 125 -11.34 2.36 10.86
N PHE A 126 -10.23 1.63 11.00
CA PHE A 126 -8.90 2.08 10.58
C PHE A 126 -8.84 2.42 9.09
N ALA A 127 -9.18 1.46 8.23
CA ALA A 127 -9.07 1.58 6.78
C ALA A 127 -9.99 2.68 6.24
N SER A 128 -11.21 2.80 6.77
CA SER A 128 -12.12 3.89 6.39
C SER A 128 -11.54 5.26 6.74
N ASP A 129 -11.04 5.42 7.96
CA ASP A 129 -10.53 6.70 8.43
C ASP A 129 -9.21 7.08 7.75
N PHE A 130 -8.31 6.12 7.59
CA PHE A 130 -7.05 6.28 6.86
C PHE A 130 -7.29 6.65 5.39
N GLY A 131 -8.02 5.82 4.64
CA GLY A 131 -8.25 6.04 3.22
C GLY A 131 -8.97 7.36 2.94
N GLN A 132 -9.98 7.70 3.75
CA GLN A 132 -10.72 8.95 3.60
C GLN A 132 -9.84 10.17 3.87
N ARG A 133 -8.99 10.12 4.90
CA ARG A 133 -8.11 11.23 5.26
C ARG A 133 -6.97 11.38 4.28
N LEU A 134 -6.30 10.28 3.90
CA LEU A 134 -5.24 10.28 2.90
C LEU A 134 -5.74 10.90 1.60
N PHE A 135 -6.90 10.45 1.09
CA PHE A 135 -7.44 10.97 -0.16
C PHE A 135 -7.70 12.49 -0.09
N MET A 136 -8.22 13.00 1.03
CA MET A 136 -8.45 14.44 1.19
C MET A 136 -7.14 15.23 1.27
N ASN A 137 -6.14 14.72 1.98
CA ASN A 137 -4.82 15.35 2.07
C ASN A 137 -4.15 15.44 0.69
N MET A 138 -4.20 14.36 -0.09
CA MET A 138 -3.65 14.33 -1.45
C MET A 138 -4.42 15.23 -2.43
N LYS A 139 -5.75 15.40 -2.26
CA LYS A 139 -6.51 16.38 -3.05
C LYS A 139 -6.10 17.81 -2.75
N LYS A 140 -5.72 18.11 -1.50
CA LYS A 140 -5.26 19.43 -1.08
C LYS A 140 -3.84 19.71 -1.57
N ASN A 141 -2.94 18.73 -1.43
CA ASN A 141 -1.53 18.83 -1.81
C ASN A 141 -1.11 17.59 -2.61
N PRO A 142 -1.37 17.54 -3.93
CA PRO A 142 -1.02 16.40 -4.76
C PRO A 142 0.49 16.11 -4.75
N SER A 143 0.85 14.87 -4.52
CA SER A 143 2.22 14.37 -4.66
C SER A 143 2.22 12.87 -5.01
N PRO A 144 3.26 12.33 -5.65
CA PRO A 144 3.29 10.91 -6.01
C PRO A 144 3.36 10.01 -4.77
N ILE A 145 2.37 9.15 -4.60
CA ILE A 145 2.31 8.12 -3.56
C ILE A 145 1.72 6.83 -4.14
N HIS A 146 2.30 5.69 -3.79
CA HIS A 146 1.78 4.39 -4.18
C HIS A 146 1.16 3.65 -2.99
N LEU A 147 -0.14 3.38 -3.05
CA LEU A 147 -0.86 2.65 -2.01
C LEU A 147 -0.95 1.16 -2.35
N VAL A 148 -0.48 0.29 -1.48
CA VAL A 148 -0.53 -1.17 -1.67
C VAL A 148 -1.56 -1.76 -0.72
N LEU A 149 -2.48 -2.55 -1.27
CA LEU A 149 -3.45 -3.34 -0.49
C LEU A 149 -3.10 -4.83 -0.65
N GLU A 150 -2.48 -5.41 0.38
CA GLU A 150 -2.27 -6.86 0.47
C GLU A 150 -3.58 -7.56 0.84
N GLU A 151 -3.82 -8.74 0.25
CA GLU A 151 -5.10 -9.48 0.32
C GLU A 151 -6.30 -8.51 0.26
N CYS A 152 -6.37 -7.75 -0.82
CA CYS A 152 -7.22 -6.57 -0.91
C CYS A 152 -8.71 -6.88 -0.69
N GLN A 153 -9.18 -8.12 -0.84
CA GLN A 153 -10.53 -8.52 -0.47
C GLN A 153 -10.86 -8.28 1.02
N GLU A 154 -9.89 -8.25 1.93
CA GLU A 154 -10.12 -7.89 3.34
C GLU A 154 -10.53 -6.40 3.50
N ILE A 155 -10.13 -5.56 2.53
CA ILE A 155 -10.37 -4.11 2.54
C ILE A 155 -11.50 -3.73 1.57
N ILE A 156 -11.65 -4.44 0.47
CA ILE A 156 -12.66 -4.18 -0.56
C ILE A 156 -13.38 -5.48 -0.97
N PRO A 157 -14.09 -6.15 -0.04
CA PRO A 157 -14.76 -7.41 -0.32
C PRO A 157 -15.94 -7.22 -1.30
N GLU A 158 -16.15 -8.19 -2.18
CA GLU A 158 -17.32 -8.24 -3.07
C GLU A 158 -18.60 -8.58 -2.30
N ILE A 159 -18.51 -9.50 -1.33
CA ILE A 159 -19.62 -9.86 -0.45
C ILE A 159 -19.47 -9.08 0.85
N LEU A 160 -20.48 -8.25 1.15
CA LEU A 160 -20.51 -7.47 2.39
C LEU A 160 -20.85 -8.39 3.57
N SER A 161 -19.92 -8.53 4.51
CA SER A 161 -20.11 -9.34 5.72
C SER A 161 -20.32 -8.47 6.97
N THR A 162 -19.86 -7.21 6.94
CA THR A 162 -19.87 -6.32 8.11
C THR A 162 -20.55 -4.98 7.82
N LYS A 163 -21.00 -4.29 8.89
CA LYS A 163 -21.65 -2.97 8.77
C LYS A 163 -20.72 -1.89 8.21
N GLY A 164 -19.39 -2.05 8.36
CA GLY A 164 -18.37 -1.10 7.92
C GLY A 164 -17.99 -1.18 6.45
N ASP A 165 -18.19 -2.33 5.80
CA ASP A 165 -17.67 -2.59 4.45
C ASP A 165 -18.17 -1.58 3.42
N ASN A 166 -19.44 -1.21 3.46
CA ASN A 166 -20.03 -0.24 2.53
C ASN A 166 -19.29 1.11 2.52
N LYS A 167 -18.86 1.59 3.69
CA LYS A 167 -18.13 2.86 3.80
C LYS A 167 -16.71 2.70 3.27
N LYS A 168 -16.01 1.67 3.75
CA LYS A 168 -14.63 1.31 3.35
C LYS A 168 -14.53 1.16 1.83
N ILE A 169 -15.37 0.31 1.23
CA ILE A 169 -15.41 0.06 -0.22
C ILE A 169 -15.63 1.34 -1.02
N LYS A 170 -16.60 2.18 -0.63
CA LYS A 170 -16.86 3.46 -1.32
C LYS A 170 -15.63 4.37 -1.35
N ILE A 171 -14.85 4.41 -0.27
CA ILE A 171 -13.63 5.20 -0.17
C ILE A 171 -12.57 4.67 -1.12
N TYR A 172 -12.22 3.38 -1.03
CA TYR A 172 -11.15 2.80 -1.85
C TYR A 172 -11.52 2.72 -3.34
N LYS A 173 -12.80 2.48 -3.70
CA LYS A 173 -13.27 2.62 -5.09
C LYS A 173 -13.08 4.03 -5.63
N ARG A 174 -13.30 5.06 -4.79
CA ARG A 174 -13.08 6.46 -5.18
C ARG A 174 -11.59 6.77 -5.34
N ILE A 175 -10.73 6.24 -4.48
CA ILE A 175 -9.28 6.35 -4.60
C ILE A 175 -8.79 5.67 -5.89
N SER A 176 -9.22 4.44 -6.17
CA SER A 176 -8.89 3.74 -7.43
C SER A 176 -9.28 4.55 -8.67
N LYS A 177 -10.50 5.11 -8.70
CA LYS A 177 -11.02 5.83 -9.87
C LYS A 177 -10.42 7.23 -10.06
N LEU A 178 -10.18 7.95 -8.97
CA LEU A 178 -9.85 9.39 -9.02
C LEU A 178 -8.43 9.70 -8.52
N GLY A 179 -7.79 8.76 -7.82
CA GLY A 179 -6.53 8.97 -7.10
C GLY A 179 -5.39 9.43 -8.00
N ARG A 180 -5.33 8.91 -9.24
CA ARG A 180 -4.31 9.29 -10.22
C ARG A 180 -4.25 10.79 -10.49
N ASN A 181 -5.39 11.49 -10.47
CA ASN A 181 -5.46 12.95 -10.67
C ASN A 181 -4.77 13.73 -9.55
N TYR A 182 -4.52 13.08 -8.41
CA TYR A 182 -3.92 13.66 -7.21
C TYR A 182 -2.60 12.98 -6.83
N GLY A 183 -2.02 12.19 -7.75
CA GLY A 183 -0.73 11.51 -7.55
C GLY A 183 -0.80 10.16 -6.84
N ILE A 184 -2.00 9.63 -6.55
CA ILE A 184 -2.17 8.33 -5.90
C ILE A 184 -2.24 7.22 -6.96
N GLY A 185 -1.24 6.34 -6.98
CA GLY A 185 -1.35 5.03 -7.61
C GLY A 185 -1.70 3.94 -6.60
N MET A 186 -2.00 2.74 -7.10
CA MET A 186 -2.47 1.67 -6.25
C MET A 186 -2.04 0.29 -6.74
N SER A 187 -1.61 -0.59 -5.83
CA SER A 187 -1.44 -2.01 -6.11
C SER A 187 -2.49 -2.81 -5.35
N LEU A 188 -3.30 -3.58 -6.08
CA LEU A 188 -4.25 -4.54 -5.52
C LEU A 188 -3.66 -5.94 -5.61
N ILE A 189 -3.47 -6.60 -4.46
CA ILE A 189 -2.84 -7.91 -4.40
C ILE A 189 -3.85 -8.87 -3.78
N SER A 190 -4.18 -9.96 -4.49
CA SER A 190 -5.14 -10.95 -3.99
C SER A 190 -4.90 -12.33 -4.58
N GLN A 191 -5.15 -13.37 -3.78
CA GLN A 191 -5.22 -14.76 -4.25
C GLN A 191 -6.59 -15.13 -4.80
N ARG A 192 -7.61 -14.32 -4.52
CA ARG A 192 -9.01 -14.57 -4.78
C ARG A 192 -9.64 -13.37 -5.48
N PRO A 193 -9.28 -13.11 -6.75
CA PRO A 193 -9.75 -11.92 -7.48
C PRO A 193 -11.28 -11.82 -7.54
N GLN A 194 -11.99 -12.95 -7.48
CA GLN A 194 -13.45 -13.01 -7.45
C GLN A 194 -14.08 -12.48 -6.14
N GLU A 195 -13.29 -12.30 -5.07
CA GLU A 195 -13.75 -11.77 -3.79
C GLU A 195 -13.51 -10.25 -3.68
N VAL A 196 -13.04 -9.59 -4.75
CA VAL A 196 -12.68 -8.16 -4.79
C VAL A 196 -13.73 -7.35 -5.58
N SER A 197 -14.17 -6.22 -5.02
CA SER A 197 -15.27 -5.38 -5.56
C SER A 197 -14.87 -4.26 -6.52
#